data_AF-A0A061FAM2-F1
#
_entry.id   AF-A0A061FAM2-F1
#
_cell.length_a   1.000
_cell.length_b   1.000
_cell.length_c   1.000
_cell.angle_alpha   90.00
_cell.angle_beta   90.00
_cell.angle_gamma   90.00
#
_symmetry.space_group_name_H-M   'P 1'
#
loop_
_entity.id
_entity.type
_entity.pdbx_description
1 polymer ?
#
loop_
_entity_poly.entity_id
_entity_poly.type
_entity_poly.pdbx_seq_one_letter_code
_entity_poly.pdbx_strand_id
1 'polypeptide(L)'
;MSEHARKMPIAILIKCIRGIFQCWFHDRHNKALNLTMLLSPWAINLLSTWFNEACHFSTQLIDRVEFQVIGGTKDKVVNLSTKTCSCSQFQIDLLPCTHAMVAISLGSKCKHVAIEFCSNYYKTRSWVEGYAIPVHPVGHHNALVQIAQLGIPV
;
A
#
# COMPACT_ATOMS: atom_id res chain seq x y z
N MET A 1 -9.21 -18.65 19.64
CA MET A 1 -10.58 -18.34 20.08
C MET A 1 -10.95 -19.30 21.20
N SER A 2 -11.29 -18.81 22.39
CA SER A 2 -11.56 -19.65 23.58
C SER A 2 -12.86 -20.44 23.44
N GLU A 3 -12.98 -21.56 24.17
CA GLU A 3 -14.19 -22.43 24.17
C GLU A 3 -15.47 -21.68 24.55
N HIS A 4 -15.34 -20.68 25.44
CA HIS A 4 -16.43 -19.80 25.85
C HIS A 4 -17.01 -18.98 24.68
N ALA A 5 -16.18 -18.55 23.72
CA ALA A 5 -16.64 -17.75 22.59
C ALA A 5 -17.59 -18.52 21.66
N ARG A 6 -17.47 -19.85 21.57
CA ARG A 6 -18.33 -20.70 20.71
C ARG A 6 -19.74 -20.88 21.27
N LYS A 7 -19.95 -20.65 22.57
CA LYS A 7 -21.26 -20.76 23.25
C LYS A 7 -22.02 -19.44 23.31
N MET A 8 -21.42 -18.34 22.86
CA MET A 8 -22.08 -17.03 22.86
C MET A 8 -23.06 -16.91 21.69
N PRO A 9 -24.23 -16.25 21.88
CA PRO A 9 -25.09 -15.87 20.78
C PRO A 9 -24.31 -15.10 19.71
N ILE A 10 -24.56 -15.41 18.44
CA ILE A 10 -23.88 -14.78 17.29
C ILE A 10 -23.93 -13.24 17.34
N ALA A 11 -25.02 -12.68 17.88
CA ALA A 11 -25.19 -11.25 18.07
C ALA A 11 -24.12 -10.63 19.00
N ILE A 12 -23.68 -11.35 20.05
CA ILE A 12 -22.63 -10.88 20.95
C ILE A 12 -21.28 -10.89 20.24
N LEU A 13 -20.98 -11.95 19.48
CA LEU A 13 -19.75 -12.04 18.70
C LEU A 13 -19.64 -10.92 17.67
N ILE A 14 -20.71 -10.66 16.92
CA ILE A 14 -20.79 -9.55 15.95
C ILE A 14 -20.56 -8.21 16.65
N LYS A 15 -21.18 -8.00 17.83
CA LYS A 15 -21.01 -6.77 18.61
C LYS A 15 -19.54 -6.57 19.04
N CYS A 16 -18.87 -7.64 19.48
CA CYS A 16 -17.46 -7.60 19.87
C CYS A 16 -16.55 -7.31 18.66
N ILE A 17 -16.74 -8.03 17.56
CA ILE A 17 -15.97 -7.84 16.32
C ILE A 17 -16.11 -6.39 15.84
N ARG A 18 -17.32 -5.85 15.79
CA ARG A 18 -17.57 -4.45 15.43
C ARG A 18 -16.80 -3.48 16.34
N GLY A 19 -16.80 -3.71 17.65
CA GLY A 19 -16.04 -2.88 18.60
C GLY A 19 -14.54 -2.88 18.30
N ILE A 20 -13.97 -4.04 17.96
CA ILE A 20 -12.57 -4.17 17.54
C ILE A 20 -12.32 -3.35 16.27
N PHE A 21 -13.17 -3.49 15.25
CA PHE A 21 -13.06 -2.72 14.01
C PHE A 21 -13.18 -1.22 14.24
N GLN A 22 -14.10 -0.77 15.10
CA GLN A 22 -14.25 0.63 15.44
C GLN A 22 -12.98 1.21 16.05
N CYS A 23 -12.38 0.55 17.05
CA CYS A 23 -11.12 0.99 17.65
C CYS A 23 -10.01 1.02 16.61
N TRP A 24 -9.87 -0.05 15.81
CA TRP A 24 -8.85 -0.14 14.78
C TRP A 24 -8.96 0.94 13.70
N PHE A 25 -10.18 1.27 13.27
CA PHE A 25 -10.41 2.33 12.28
C PHE A 25 -10.06 3.69 12.87
N HIS A 26 -10.52 3.97 14.09
CA HIS A 26 -10.21 5.21 14.79
C HIS A 26 -8.69 5.41 14.97
N ASP A 27 -7.99 4.39 15.48
CA ASP A 27 -6.55 4.46 15.73
C ASP A 27 -5.76 4.65 14.43
N ARG A 28 -6.13 3.92 13.36
CA ARG A 28 -5.46 4.05 12.06
C ARG A 28 -5.72 5.38 11.39
N HIS A 29 -6.95 5.90 11.48
CA HIS A 29 -7.29 7.22 10.96
C HIS A 29 -6.49 8.32 11.67
N ASN A 30 -6.46 8.32 13.01
CA ASN A 30 -5.68 9.28 13.78
C ASN A 30 -4.18 9.15 13.49
N LYS A 31 -3.67 7.92 13.36
CA LYS A 31 -2.28 7.69 12.97
C LYS A 31 -1.99 8.27 11.59
N ALA A 32 -2.87 8.05 10.62
CA ALA A 32 -2.71 8.55 9.25
C ALA A 32 -2.79 10.08 9.18
N LEU A 33 -3.70 10.71 9.92
CA LEU A 33 -3.83 12.16 10.01
C LEU A 33 -2.56 12.85 10.54
N ASN A 34 -1.84 12.19 11.44
CA ASN A 34 -0.61 12.73 12.03
C ASN A 34 0.64 12.52 11.16
N LEU A 35 0.52 11.89 9.99
CA LEU A 35 1.66 11.69 9.10
C LEU A 35 1.89 12.91 8.21
N THR A 36 3.14 13.34 8.15
CA THR A 36 3.59 14.41 7.24
C THR A 36 4.15 13.88 5.92
N MET A 37 4.34 12.57 5.81
CA MET A 37 4.96 11.92 4.65
C MET A 37 3.93 11.57 3.57
N LEU A 38 4.36 11.53 2.30
CA LEU A 38 3.49 11.22 1.15
C LEU A 38 3.07 9.74 1.04
N LEU A 39 3.85 8.85 1.64
CA LEU A 39 3.60 7.40 1.68
C LEU A 39 3.52 6.92 3.13
N SER A 40 2.94 5.75 3.32
CA SER A 40 2.96 5.08 4.62
C SER A 40 4.40 4.82 5.09
N PRO A 41 4.68 4.86 6.41
CA PRO A 41 6.02 4.62 6.93
C PRO A 41 6.62 3.27 6.48
N TRP A 42 5.76 2.25 6.35
CA TRP A 42 6.14 0.93 5.87
C TRP A 42 6.68 0.99 4.44
N ALA A 43 5.96 1.64 3.52
CA ALA A 43 6.37 1.76 2.13
C ALA A 43 7.67 2.57 1.99
N ILE A 44 7.81 3.64 2.77
CA ILE A 44 9.03 4.48 2.75
C ILE A 44 10.25 3.70 3.20
N ASN A 45 10.12 2.91 4.27
CA ASN A 45 11.20 2.06 4.76
C ASN A 45 11.59 1.04 3.70
N LEU A 46 10.60 0.39 3.07
CA LEU A 46 10.84 -0.63 2.05
C LEU A 46 11.53 -0.05 0.80
N LEU A 47 11.06 1.10 0.30
CA LEU A 47 11.71 1.81 -0.82
C LEU A 47 13.14 2.23 -0.47
N SER A 48 13.39 2.64 0.77
CA SER A 48 14.74 3.03 1.21
C SER A 48 15.68 1.83 1.21
N THR A 49 15.21 0.67 1.69
CA THR A 49 15.97 -0.59 1.62
C THR A 49 16.27 -0.95 0.17
N TRP A 50 15.27 -0.96 -0.69
CA TRP A 50 15.46 -1.34 -2.10
C TRP A 50 16.32 -0.35 -2.89
N PHE A 51 16.27 0.94 -2.55
CA PHE A 51 17.17 1.93 -3.12
C PHE A 51 18.62 1.66 -2.75
N ASN A 52 18.90 1.26 -1.50
CA ASN A 52 20.25 0.90 -1.08
C ASN A 52 20.74 -0.37 -1.78
N GLU A 53 19.88 -1.39 -1.89
CA GLU A 53 20.20 -2.64 -2.62
C GLU A 53 20.40 -2.43 -4.13
N ALA A 54 19.81 -1.37 -4.70
CA ALA A 54 19.95 -1.06 -6.13
C ALA A 54 21.41 -0.84 -6.57
N CYS A 55 22.32 -0.49 -5.65
CA CYS A 55 23.75 -0.31 -5.96
C CYS A 55 24.45 -1.59 -6.44
N HIS A 56 23.86 -2.77 -6.17
CA HIS A 56 24.41 -4.06 -6.59
C HIS A 56 24.05 -4.45 -8.02
N PHE A 57 23.27 -3.62 -8.71
CA PHE A 57 22.81 -3.89 -10.06
C PHE A 57 23.25 -2.79 -11.02
N SER A 58 23.38 -3.17 -12.28
CA SER A 58 23.55 -2.23 -13.39
C SER A 58 22.28 -2.24 -14.26
N THR A 59 22.08 -1.22 -15.09
CA THR A 59 20.94 -1.20 -16.01
C THR A 59 21.33 -0.69 -17.38
N GLN A 60 20.65 -1.21 -18.40
CA GLN A 60 20.73 -0.80 -19.78
C GLN A 60 19.33 -0.46 -20.27
N LEU A 61 19.21 0.60 -21.05
CA LEU A 61 17.97 0.99 -21.70
C LEU A 61 17.68 0.03 -22.86
N ILE A 62 16.50 -0.59 -22.89
CA ILE A 62 16.00 -1.35 -24.04
C ILE A 62 15.21 -0.41 -24.96
N ASP A 63 14.29 0.36 -24.37
CA ASP A 63 13.49 1.41 -25.03
C ASP A 63 13.15 2.51 -24.00
N ARG A 64 12.43 3.56 -24.39
CA ARG A 64 12.05 4.72 -23.57
C ARG A 64 11.48 4.37 -22.19
N VAL A 65 10.77 3.24 -22.08
CA VAL A 65 10.09 2.81 -20.84
C VAL A 65 10.54 1.45 -20.34
N GLU A 66 11.45 0.78 -21.07
CA GLU A 66 11.84 -0.60 -20.81
C GLU A 66 13.35 -0.73 -20.59
N PHE A 67 13.73 -1.48 -19.57
CA PHE A 67 15.08 -1.52 -19.03
C PHE A 67 15.49 -2.96 -18.75
N GLN A 68 16.70 -3.33 -19.16
CA GLN A 68 17.38 -4.51 -18.67
C GLN A 68 18.13 -4.13 -17.39
N VAL A 69 17.96 -4.91 -16.33
CA VAL A 69 18.68 -4.80 -15.07
C VAL A 69 19.57 -6.03 -14.96
N ILE A 70 20.87 -5.78 -14.88
CA ILE A 70 21.94 -6.78 -14.93
C ILE A 70 22.50 -6.96 -13.53
N GLY A 71 22.59 -8.22 -13.08
CA GLY A 71 23.10 -8.59 -11.76
C GLY A 71 22.21 -9.61 -11.03
N GLY A 72 22.67 -10.09 -9.88
CA GLY A 72 21.99 -11.13 -9.10
C GLY A 72 22.07 -12.52 -9.76
N THR A 73 20.97 -13.27 -9.73
CA THR A 73 20.92 -14.64 -10.27
C THR A 73 20.63 -14.69 -11.76
N LYS A 74 19.78 -13.78 -12.25
CA LYS A 74 19.39 -13.64 -13.65
C LYS A 74 19.00 -12.19 -13.90
N ASP A 75 19.35 -11.70 -15.08
CA ASP A 75 18.91 -10.40 -15.57
C ASP A 75 17.39 -10.28 -15.54
N LYS A 76 16.92 -9.06 -15.31
CA LYS A 76 15.50 -8.73 -15.23
C LYS A 76 15.15 -7.66 -16.24
N VAL A 77 13.99 -7.80 -16.85
CA VAL A 77 13.35 -6.74 -17.63
C VAL A 77 12.35 -6.00 -16.76
N VAL A 78 12.41 -4.68 -16.78
CA VAL A 78 11.50 -3.76 -16.08
C VAL A 78 10.83 -2.85 -17.11
N ASN A 79 9.53 -2.67 -17.00
CA ASN A 79 8.79 -1.68 -17.78
C ASN A 79 8.12 -0.67 -16.85
N LEU A 80 8.57 0.58 -16.90
CA LEU A 80 8.13 1.64 -15.99
C LEU A 80 6.74 2.20 -16.33
N SER A 81 6.33 2.12 -17.59
CA SER A 81 5.00 2.57 -18.03
C SER A 81 3.90 1.63 -17.52
N THR A 82 4.11 0.32 -17.69
CA THR A 82 3.17 -0.71 -17.23
C THR A 82 3.35 -1.08 -15.76
N LYS A 83 4.40 -0.58 -15.11
CA LYS A 83 4.79 -0.88 -13.72
C LYS A 83 4.99 -2.38 -13.49
N THR A 84 5.70 -3.02 -14.41
CA THR A 84 5.97 -4.46 -14.37
C THR A 84 7.45 -4.75 -14.26
N CYS A 85 7.76 -5.90 -13.65
CA CYS A 85 9.09 -6.48 -13.67
C CYS A 85 8.98 -7.98 -13.88
N SER A 86 9.92 -8.56 -14.62
CA SER A 86 10.08 -10.01 -14.77
C SER A 86 10.33 -10.75 -13.45
N CYS A 87 10.69 -10.06 -12.35
CA CYS A 87 10.70 -10.64 -11.00
C CYS A 87 9.31 -10.75 -10.35
N SER A 88 8.27 -10.25 -11.01
CA SER A 88 6.88 -10.20 -10.58
C SER A 88 6.51 -9.31 -9.39
N GLN A 89 7.47 -8.91 -8.57
CA GLN A 89 7.20 -8.11 -7.37
C GLN A 89 6.58 -6.75 -7.67
N PHE A 90 6.95 -6.08 -8.76
CA PHE A 90 6.44 -4.74 -9.04
C PHE A 90 4.91 -4.75 -9.24
N GLN A 91 4.40 -5.69 -10.04
CA GLN A 91 2.98 -5.83 -10.29
C GLN A 91 2.21 -6.52 -9.15
N ILE A 92 2.85 -7.35 -8.33
CA ILE A 92 2.21 -8.03 -7.19
C ILE A 92 2.11 -7.10 -5.99
N ASP A 93 3.25 -6.51 -5.60
CA ASP A 93 3.35 -5.65 -4.42
C ASP A 93 2.84 -4.23 -4.71
N LEU A 94 2.61 -3.90 -5.99
CA LEU A 94 2.19 -2.56 -6.43
C LEU A 94 3.15 -1.44 -5.97
N LEU A 95 4.41 -1.82 -5.75
CA LEU A 95 5.54 -0.98 -5.36
C LEU A 95 6.76 -1.31 -6.21
N PRO A 96 7.60 -0.32 -6.57
CA PRO A 96 8.84 -0.58 -7.29
C PRO A 96 9.73 -1.59 -6.54
N CYS A 97 9.96 -2.77 -7.11
CA CYS A 97 10.95 -3.71 -6.58
C CYS A 97 12.37 -3.17 -6.73
N THR A 98 13.38 -3.85 -6.15
CA THR A 98 14.80 -3.46 -6.29
C THR A 98 15.20 -3.19 -7.75
N HIS A 99 14.83 -4.06 -8.70
CA HIS A 99 15.13 -3.87 -10.11
C HIS A 99 14.45 -2.62 -10.68
N ALA A 100 13.20 -2.36 -10.31
CA ALA A 100 12.49 -1.15 -10.73
C ALA A 100 13.15 0.11 -10.14
N MET A 101 13.66 0.04 -8.91
CA MET A 101 14.42 1.13 -8.30
C MET A 101 15.68 1.46 -9.10
N VAL A 102 16.38 0.46 -9.64
CA VAL A 102 17.55 0.66 -10.52
C VAL A 102 17.13 1.41 -11.79
N ALA A 103 16.06 0.95 -12.46
CA ALA A 103 15.55 1.58 -13.68
C ALA A 103 15.09 3.04 -13.44
N ILE A 104 14.36 3.28 -12.35
CA ILE A 104 13.92 4.64 -11.94
C ILE A 104 15.15 5.53 -11.65
N SER A 105 16.18 4.96 -11.03
CA SER A 105 17.38 5.70 -10.64
C SER A 105 18.27 6.11 -11.82
N LEU A 106 18.10 5.49 -12.99
CA LEU A 106 18.81 5.86 -14.22
C LEU A 106 18.37 7.25 -14.72
N GLY A 107 17.07 7.55 -14.63
CA GLY A 107 16.50 8.84 -15.04
C GLY A 107 16.64 9.95 -14.01
N SER A 108 16.72 9.61 -12.72
CA SER A 108 17.03 10.57 -11.65
C SER A 108 17.67 9.86 -10.46
N LYS A 109 18.75 10.40 -9.87
CA LYS A 109 19.35 9.87 -8.63
C LYS A 109 18.51 10.16 -7.38
N CYS A 110 17.24 10.54 -7.53
CA CYS A 110 16.37 10.98 -6.44
C CYS A 110 15.34 9.90 -6.09
N LYS A 111 15.47 9.31 -4.90
CA LYS A 111 14.49 8.33 -4.37
C LYS A 111 13.05 8.83 -4.34
N HIS A 112 12.84 10.15 -4.30
CA HIS A 112 11.52 10.77 -4.31
C HIS A 112 10.74 10.49 -5.60
N VAL A 113 11.42 10.28 -6.73
CA VAL A 113 10.76 9.96 -8.01
C VAL A 113 10.08 8.59 -7.96
N ALA A 114 10.61 7.64 -7.19
CA ALA A 114 10.00 6.32 -7.01
C ALA A 114 8.58 6.39 -6.40
N ILE A 115 8.25 7.48 -5.70
CA ILE A 115 6.93 7.69 -5.11
C ILE A 115 5.84 7.71 -6.21
N GLU A 116 6.12 8.23 -7.40
CA GLU A 116 5.16 8.30 -8.53
C GLU A 116 4.80 6.92 -9.08
N PHE A 117 5.69 5.95 -8.90
CA PHE A 117 5.51 4.58 -9.35
C PHE A 117 4.73 3.72 -8.34
N CYS A 118 4.61 4.16 -7.09
CA CYS A 118 3.86 3.46 -6.05
C CYS A 118 2.35 3.56 -6.25
N SER A 119 1.61 2.48 -5.97
CA SER A 119 0.15 2.49 -5.97
C SER A 119 -0.43 3.46 -4.93
N ASN A 120 -1.64 3.96 -5.23
CA ASN A 120 -2.42 4.78 -4.30
C ASN A 120 -2.66 4.09 -2.96
N TYR A 121 -2.69 2.75 -2.92
CA TYR A 121 -2.83 1.98 -1.68
C TYR A 121 -1.81 2.39 -0.60
N TYR A 122 -0.59 2.77 -0.99
CA TYR A 122 0.47 3.14 -0.06
C TYR A 122 0.53 4.64 0.25
N LYS A 123 -0.31 5.46 -0.38
CA LYS A 123 -0.33 6.92 -0.16
C LYS A 123 -1.00 7.23 1.17
N THR A 124 -0.40 8.14 1.92
CA THR A 124 -0.97 8.61 3.20
C THR A 124 -2.38 9.15 3.02
N ARG A 125 -2.65 9.85 1.91
CA ARG A 125 -3.98 10.35 1.57
C ARG A 125 -5.03 9.23 1.50
N SER A 126 -4.76 8.16 0.73
CA SER A 126 -5.67 7.01 0.64
C SER A 126 -5.84 6.33 2.00
N TRP A 127 -4.80 6.37 2.85
CA TRP A 127 -4.87 5.83 4.19
C TRP A 127 -5.82 6.64 5.09
N VAL A 128 -5.75 7.97 5.03
CA VAL A 128 -6.69 8.87 5.71
C VAL A 128 -8.11 8.62 5.21
N GLU A 129 -8.33 8.67 3.89
CA GLU A 129 -9.65 8.51 3.29
C GLU A 129 -10.25 7.12 3.59
N GLY A 130 -9.44 6.05 3.53
CA GLY A 130 -9.89 4.68 3.77
C GLY A 130 -10.32 4.37 5.21
N TYR A 131 -9.82 5.13 6.19
CA TYR A 131 -10.19 4.95 7.62
C TYR A 131 -11.06 6.08 8.18
N ALA A 132 -11.49 7.03 7.35
CA ALA A 132 -12.27 8.19 7.79
C ALA A 132 -13.68 7.84 8.29
N ILE A 133 -14.26 6.73 7.81
CA ILE A 133 -15.64 6.36 8.15
C ILE A 133 -15.67 5.63 9.50
N PRO A 134 -16.38 6.15 10.51
CA PRO A 134 -16.55 5.46 11.78
C PRO A 134 -17.47 4.24 11.64
N VAL A 135 -17.12 3.16 12.35
CA VAL A 135 -17.94 1.95 12.42
C VAL A 135 -19.01 2.11 13.50
N HIS A 136 -20.26 2.32 13.10
CA HIS A 136 -21.37 2.57 14.02
C HIS A 136 -22.03 1.30 14.58
N PRO A 137 -22.64 1.35 15.79
CA PRO A 137 -23.49 0.28 16.28
C PRO A 137 -24.68 -0.04 15.38
N VAL A 138 -25.08 -1.33 15.36
CA VAL A 138 -26.31 -1.78 14.68
C VAL A 138 -27.51 -1.09 15.35
N GLY A 139 -28.37 -0.45 14.54
CA GLY A 139 -29.52 0.34 15.00
C GLY A 139 -29.26 1.85 15.12
N HIS A 140 -28.05 2.33 14.82
CA HIS A 140 -27.77 3.75 14.78
C HIS A 140 -28.47 4.40 13.57
N HIS A 141 -29.30 5.41 13.82
CA HIS A 141 -30.28 5.95 12.85
C HIS A 141 -29.65 6.63 11.61
N ASN A 142 -28.33 6.83 11.59
CA ASN A 142 -27.59 7.45 10.48
C ASN A 142 -26.61 6.51 9.74
N ALA A 143 -26.60 5.21 10.04
CA ALA A 143 -25.60 4.30 9.48
C ALA A 143 -25.73 4.07 7.96
N LEU A 144 -26.94 4.21 7.39
CA LEU A 144 -27.21 3.95 5.97
C LEU A 144 -26.96 5.17 5.05
N VAL A 145 -26.88 6.37 5.62
CA VAL A 145 -26.78 7.62 4.83
C VAL A 145 -25.34 7.89 4.37
N GLN A 146 -24.32 7.41 5.11
CA GLN A 146 -22.91 7.72 4.82
C GLN A 146 -22.31 6.93 3.65
N ILE A 147 -22.80 5.71 3.36
CA ILE A 147 -22.26 4.88 2.26
C ILE A 147 -22.71 5.43 0.89
N ALA A 148 -23.93 5.95 0.80
CA ALA A 148 -24.49 6.47 -0.46
C ALA A 148 -23.89 7.82 -0.92
N GLN A 149 -23.19 8.55 -0.04
CA GLN A 149 -22.68 9.89 -0.32
C GLN A 149 -21.23 9.92 -0.84
N LEU A 150 -20.50 8.80 -0.82
CA LEU A 150 -19.06 8.78 -1.05
C LEU A 150 -18.64 8.27 -2.44
N GLY A 151 -19.57 7.90 -3.31
CA GLY A 151 -19.27 7.57 -4.72
C GLY A 151 -18.21 6.47 -4.89
N ILE A 152 -18.03 5.59 -3.90
CA ILE A 152 -17.09 4.47 -3.96
C ILE A 152 -17.70 3.46 -4.93
N PRO A 153 -17.07 3.18 -6.10
CA PRO A 153 -17.58 2.17 -7.01
C PRO A 153 -17.48 0.81 -6.32
N VAL A 154 -18.60 0.08 -6.35
CA VAL A 154 -18.67 -1.33 -5.93
C VAL A 154 -17.79 -2.18 -6.83
#